data_AF-A0A1F7LZG7-F1
#
_entry.id   AF-A0A1F7LZG7-F1
#
_cell.length_a   1.000
_cell.length_b   1.000
_cell.length_c   1.000
_cell.angle_alpha   90.00
_cell.angle_beta   90.00
_cell.angle_gamma   90.00
#
_symmetry.space_group_name_H-M   'P 1'
#
loop_
_entity.id
_entity.type
_entity.pdbx_description
1 polymer ?
#
loop_
_entity_poly.entity_id
_entity_poly.type
_entity_poly.pdbx_seq_one_letter_code
_entity_poly.pdbx_strand_id
1 'polypeptide(L)'
;MPTPTPSEAEVREYMRTLSNWGRWGAEDELGTINLITEAKRQAAARLVRDGVSVTCARPIATDIAPDTTFQPMRFMVDSGEGRDTASPERQLERRGASEFIGMVFHGYTITHVDAPSHYFWDGRLYNPWP
;
A
#
# COMPACT_ATOMS: atom_id res chain seq x y z
N MET A 1 -24.31 -23.04 -22.17
CA MET A 1 -23.64 -24.08 -21.35
C MET A 1 -22.73 -23.35 -20.37
N PRO A 2 -22.88 -23.53 -19.04
CA PRO A 2 -21.92 -22.94 -18.11
C PRO A 2 -20.53 -23.55 -18.33
N THR A 3 -19.49 -22.74 -18.17
CA THR A 3 -18.10 -23.21 -18.25
C THR A 3 -17.84 -24.18 -17.08
N PRO A 4 -17.33 -25.39 -17.32
CA PRO A 4 -17.04 -26.34 -16.25
C PRO A 4 -15.95 -25.78 -15.31
N THR A 5 -16.06 -26.12 -14.02
CA THR A 5 -15.06 -25.77 -13.01
C THR A 5 -13.72 -26.44 -13.33
N PRO A 6 -12.59 -25.71 -13.35
CA PRO A 6 -11.27 -26.30 -13.58
C PRO A 6 -10.91 -27.34 -12.51
N SER A 7 -10.20 -28.38 -12.91
CA SER A 7 -9.54 -29.33 -12.01
C SER A 7 -8.33 -28.68 -11.32
N GLU A 8 -7.86 -29.29 -10.23
CA GLU A 8 -6.65 -28.82 -9.53
C GLU A 8 -5.42 -28.78 -10.45
N ALA A 9 -5.27 -29.79 -11.32
CA ALA A 9 -4.16 -29.87 -12.26
C ALA A 9 -4.18 -28.70 -13.25
N GLU A 10 -5.37 -28.33 -13.75
CA GLU A 10 -5.53 -27.17 -14.63
C GLU A 10 -5.18 -25.86 -13.91
N VAL A 11 -5.63 -25.67 -12.66
CA VAL A 11 -5.31 -24.48 -11.87
C VAL A 11 -3.80 -24.36 -11.64
N ARG A 12 -3.11 -25.46 -11.33
CA ARG A 12 -1.65 -25.45 -11.16
C ARG A 12 -0.94 -25.08 -12.47
N GLU A 13 -1.43 -25.57 -13.59
CA GLU A 13 -0.89 -25.23 -14.90
C GLU A 13 -1.13 -23.76 -15.28
N TYR A 14 -2.21 -23.14 -14.80
CA TYR A 14 -2.47 -21.71 -14.99
C TYR A 14 -1.42 -20.82 -14.33
N MET A 15 -0.85 -21.23 -13.19
CA MET A 15 0.25 -20.46 -12.57
C MET A 15 1.45 -20.29 -13.50
N ARG A 16 1.63 -21.23 -14.43
CA ARG A 16 2.68 -21.20 -15.45
C ARG A 16 2.23 -20.57 -16.76
N THR A 17 1.03 -20.92 -17.23
CA THR A 17 0.53 -20.55 -18.57
C THR A 17 -0.13 -19.17 -18.61
N LEU A 18 -0.73 -18.71 -17.50
CA LEU A 18 -1.33 -17.38 -17.34
C LEU A 18 -0.41 -16.45 -16.54
N SER A 19 0.86 -16.42 -16.94
CA SER A 19 1.89 -15.64 -16.26
C SER A 19 2.42 -14.51 -17.15
N ASN A 20 2.79 -13.38 -16.51
CA ASN A 20 3.56 -12.31 -17.15
C ASN A 20 5.08 -12.45 -16.92
N TRP A 21 5.56 -13.54 -16.33
CA TRP A 21 7.00 -13.74 -16.14
C TRP A 21 7.74 -13.68 -17.49
N GLY A 22 8.89 -13.02 -17.51
CA GLY A 22 9.67 -12.78 -18.72
C GLY A 22 9.07 -11.79 -19.72
N ARG A 23 7.82 -11.30 -19.55
CA ARG A 23 7.18 -10.38 -20.50
C ARG A 23 7.96 -9.09 -20.72
N TRP A 24 8.62 -8.58 -19.68
CA TRP A 24 9.41 -7.35 -19.71
C TRP A 24 10.92 -7.60 -19.52
N GLY A 25 11.37 -8.84 -19.68
CA GLY A 25 12.75 -9.25 -19.47
C GLY A 25 12.94 -10.09 -18.21
N ALA A 26 14.02 -10.87 -18.17
CA ALA A 26 14.30 -11.81 -17.09
C ALA A 26 14.71 -11.14 -15.77
N GLU A 27 15.13 -9.87 -15.83
CA GLU A 27 15.55 -9.08 -14.67
C GLU A 27 14.48 -8.07 -14.23
N ASP A 28 13.28 -8.09 -14.83
CA ASP A 28 12.22 -7.16 -14.45
C ASP A 28 11.69 -7.46 -13.05
N GLU A 29 11.48 -6.39 -12.27
CA GLU A 29 10.94 -6.41 -10.91
C GLU A 29 9.63 -5.62 -10.79
N LEU A 30 9.21 -4.90 -11.85
CA LEU A 30 8.07 -3.98 -11.81
C LEU A 30 6.75 -4.64 -12.18
N GLY A 31 6.78 -5.68 -13.02
CA GLY A 31 5.58 -6.36 -13.49
C GLY A 31 4.66 -5.42 -14.28
N THR A 32 3.36 -5.45 -13.99
CA THR A 32 2.36 -4.66 -14.74
C THR A 32 2.50 -3.15 -14.57
N ILE A 33 3.31 -2.66 -13.62
CA ILE A 33 3.67 -1.23 -13.51
C ILE A 33 4.35 -0.73 -14.80
N ASN A 34 5.02 -1.62 -15.55
CA ASN A 34 5.58 -1.32 -16.88
C ASN A 34 4.54 -0.82 -17.90
N LEU A 35 3.24 -1.06 -17.66
CA LEU A 35 2.16 -0.54 -18.52
C LEU A 35 1.88 0.96 -18.27
N ILE A 36 2.38 1.54 -17.18
CA ILE A 36 2.25 2.96 -16.84
C ILE A 36 3.35 3.76 -17.55
N THR A 37 3.23 3.85 -18.88
CA THR A 37 4.18 4.57 -19.74
C THR A 37 4.08 6.09 -19.60
N GLU A 38 5.10 6.82 -20.06
CA GLU A 38 5.08 8.29 -20.10
C GLU A 38 3.86 8.84 -20.88
N ALA A 39 3.55 8.23 -22.02
CA ALA A 39 2.38 8.60 -22.82
C ALA A 39 1.07 8.39 -22.05
N LYS A 40 0.94 7.30 -21.27
CA LYS A 40 -0.22 7.06 -20.41
C LYS A 40 -0.31 8.08 -19.27
N ARG A 41 0.82 8.44 -18.65
CA ARG A 41 0.88 9.49 -17.61
C ARG A 41 0.43 10.84 -18.16
N GLN A 42 0.91 11.24 -19.33
CA GLN A 42 0.49 12.48 -19.99
C GLN A 42 -1.00 12.45 -20.38
N ALA A 43 -1.50 11.31 -20.89
CA ALA A 43 -2.90 11.16 -21.22
C ALA A 43 -3.80 11.27 -19.98
N ALA A 44 -3.40 10.66 -18.86
CA ALA A 44 -4.11 10.76 -17.58
C ALA A 44 -4.11 12.21 -17.04
N ALA A 45 -2.97 12.91 -17.11
CA ALA A 45 -2.90 14.31 -16.68
C ALA A 45 -3.86 15.23 -17.46
N ARG A 46 -4.06 14.96 -18.76
CA ARG A 46 -5.02 15.69 -19.60
C ARG A 46 -6.50 15.43 -19.26
N LEU A 47 -6.80 14.46 -18.40
CA LEU A 47 -8.18 14.22 -17.94
C LEU A 47 -8.64 15.21 -16.86
N VAL A 48 -7.70 15.89 -16.19
CA VAL A 48 -8.03 16.91 -15.19
C VAL A 48 -8.71 18.10 -15.87
N ARG A 49 -9.92 18.44 -15.41
CA ARG A 49 -10.70 19.59 -15.91
C ARG A 49 -10.92 20.64 -14.82
N ASP A 50 -11.43 20.20 -13.68
CA ASP A 50 -11.89 21.11 -12.63
C ASP A 50 -10.86 21.30 -11.48
N GLY A 51 -9.75 20.54 -11.50
CA GLY A 51 -8.72 20.61 -10.47
C GLY A 51 -9.13 20.11 -9.08
N VAL A 52 -10.29 19.46 -8.97
CA VAL A 52 -10.81 18.92 -7.71
C VAL A 52 -10.14 17.57 -7.40
N SER A 53 -9.55 17.46 -6.21
CA SER A 53 -9.02 16.19 -5.70
C SER A 53 -10.05 15.49 -4.82
N VAL A 54 -10.22 14.18 -5.01
CA VAL A 54 -11.04 13.32 -4.17
C VAL A 54 -10.14 12.24 -3.58
N THR A 55 -10.11 12.13 -2.26
CA THR A 55 -9.35 11.07 -1.60
C THR A 55 -10.02 9.71 -1.80
N CYS A 56 -9.23 8.73 -2.23
CA CYS A 56 -9.63 7.31 -2.22
C CYS A 56 -9.13 6.58 -0.97
N ALA A 57 -8.45 7.28 -0.06
CA ALA A 57 -7.94 6.70 1.17
C ALA A 57 -9.02 6.67 2.26
N ARG A 58 -9.08 5.57 3.00
CA ARG A 58 -9.84 5.48 4.25
C ARG A 58 -9.13 6.30 5.33
N PRO A 59 -9.87 7.05 6.18
CA PRO A 59 -9.28 7.68 7.35
C PRO A 59 -8.62 6.64 8.27
N ILE A 60 -7.39 6.92 8.71
CA ILE A 60 -6.71 6.09 9.72
C ILE A 60 -7.32 6.42 11.08
N ALA A 61 -7.95 5.44 11.70
CA ALA A 61 -8.59 5.57 13.01
C ALA A 61 -7.89 4.66 14.02
N THR A 62 -7.68 5.17 15.24
CA THR A 62 -7.15 4.39 16.36
C THR A 62 -8.25 3.69 17.15
N ASP A 63 -9.52 3.97 16.89
CA ASP A 63 -10.64 3.31 17.55
C ASP A 63 -10.83 1.88 17.03
N ILE A 64 -11.30 0.99 17.89
CA ILE A 64 -11.65 -0.38 17.51
C ILE A 64 -13.11 -0.38 17.04
N ALA A 65 -13.32 -0.80 15.79
CA ALA A 65 -14.62 -1.04 15.18
C ALA A 65 -14.76 -2.53 14.83
N PRO A 66 -15.97 -3.03 14.51
CA PRO A 66 -16.18 -4.44 14.16
C PRO A 66 -15.31 -4.96 13.00
N ASP A 67 -14.88 -4.08 12.08
CA ASP A 67 -14.02 -4.40 10.95
C ASP A 67 -12.51 -4.15 11.21
N THR A 68 -12.13 -3.73 12.43
CA THR A 68 -10.74 -3.50 12.80
C THR A 68 -10.01 -4.83 13.02
N THR A 69 -9.26 -5.29 12.02
CA THR A 69 -8.40 -6.49 12.11
C THR A 69 -7.16 -6.24 12.97
N PHE A 70 -6.50 -5.10 12.75
CA PHE A 70 -5.35 -4.65 13.52
C PHE A 70 -5.53 -3.17 13.85
N GLN A 71 -5.44 -2.81 15.12
CA GLN A 71 -5.62 -1.44 15.58
C GLN A 71 -4.35 -0.62 15.29
N PRO A 72 -4.46 0.51 14.56
CA PRO A 72 -3.37 1.47 14.43
C PRO A 72 -2.99 2.07 15.79
N MET A 73 -1.70 2.24 16.03
CA MET A 73 -1.18 2.92 17.21
C MET A 73 -0.71 4.32 16.82
N ARG A 74 -1.11 5.32 17.60
CA ARG A 74 -0.61 6.70 17.48
C ARG A 74 -0.20 7.20 18.85
N PHE A 75 1.07 7.53 19.01
CA PHE A 75 1.61 8.11 20.23
C PHE A 75 2.15 9.51 19.93
N MET A 76 1.69 10.50 20.68
CA MET A 76 2.33 11.82 20.69
C MET A 76 3.71 11.67 21.35
N VAL A 77 4.77 12.00 20.64
CA VAL A 77 6.15 12.03 21.15
C VAL A 77 6.46 13.41 21.72
N ASP A 78 5.96 14.46 21.07
CA ASP A 78 5.98 15.83 21.57
C ASP A 78 4.72 16.57 21.09
N SER A 79 4.25 17.53 21.87
CA SER A 79 3.06 18.32 21.56
C SER A 79 3.22 19.78 22.01
N GLY A 80 2.27 20.61 21.59
CA GLY A 80 2.16 21.99 22.05
C GLY A 80 1.57 22.14 23.46
N GLU A 81 1.07 21.05 24.05
CA GLU A 81 0.37 21.09 25.33
C GLU A 81 1.30 21.50 26.48
N GLY A 82 0.85 22.46 27.30
CA GLY A 82 1.59 22.97 28.45
C GLY A 82 2.86 23.77 28.11
N ARG A 83 3.02 24.20 26.85
CA ARG A 83 4.17 25.02 26.41
C ARG A 83 4.12 26.46 26.94
N ASP A 84 2.92 26.96 27.21
CA ASP A 84 2.65 28.28 27.83
C ASP A 84 3.02 28.33 29.31
N THR A 85 3.04 27.17 29.99
CA THR A 85 3.49 27.02 31.38
C THR A 85 4.78 26.19 31.52
N ALA A 86 5.53 26.01 30.42
CA ALA A 86 6.71 25.16 30.41
C ALA A 86 7.87 25.75 31.24
N SER A 87 8.65 24.86 31.88
CA SER A 87 9.86 25.26 32.57
C SER A 87 10.86 25.93 31.62
N PRO A 88 11.76 26.81 32.11
CA PRO A 88 12.78 27.45 31.26
C PRO A 88 13.59 26.45 30.43
N GLU A 89 13.90 25.26 30.97
CA GLU A 89 14.62 24.20 30.27
C GLU A 89 13.82 23.68 29.07
N ARG A 90 12.53 23.37 29.28
CA ARG A 90 11.63 22.89 28.22
C ARG A 90 11.34 23.97 27.16
N GLN A 91 11.51 25.25 27.49
CA GLN A 91 11.40 26.34 26.51
C GLN A 91 12.56 26.40 25.52
N LEU A 92 13.73 25.84 25.89
CA LEU A 92 14.93 25.76 25.05
C LEU A 92 14.94 24.54 24.14
N GLU A 93 14.09 23.55 24.42
CA GLU A 93 13.88 22.38 23.56
C GLU A 93 13.14 22.75 22.25
N ARG A 94 13.23 21.85 21.27
CA ARG A 94 12.56 22.00 19.96
C ARG A 94 11.05 22.22 20.15
N ARG A 95 10.52 23.23 19.47
CA ARG A 95 9.10 23.64 19.55
C ARG A 95 8.29 23.07 18.38
N GLY A 96 8.18 21.75 18.31
CA GLY A 96 7.42 21.07 17.26
C GLY A 96 6.62 19.90 17.82
N ALA A 97 5.46 19.63 17.25
CA ALA A 97 4.76 18.38 17.52
C ALA A 97 5.44 17.23 16.76
N SER A 98 5.52 16.07 17.40
CA SER A 98 6.02 14.86 16.77
C SER A 98 5.24 13.64 17.26
N GLU A 99 5.15 12.63 16.40
CA GLU A 99 4.31 11.46 16.62
C GLU A 99 5.03 10.19 16.17
N PHE A 100 4.76 9.10 16.88
CA PHE A 100 4.99 7.75 16.39
C PHE A 100 3.66 7.20 15.90
N ILE A 101 3.66 6.62 14.70
CA ILE A 101 2.52 5.93 14.12
C ILE A 101 2.95 4.50 13.79
N GLY A 102 2.30 3.52 14.39
CA GLY A 102 2.50 2.09 14.15
C GLY A 102 1.27 1.49 13.47
N MET A 103 1.47 0.79 12.36
CA MET A 103 0.38 0.22 11.56
C MET A 103 0.76 -1.15 11.03
N VAL A 104 -0.24 -2.02 10.92
CA VAL A 104 -0.21 -3.21 10.06
C VAL A 104 -1.01 -2.86 8.82
N PHE A 105 -0.40 -3.01 7.64
CA PHE A 105 -1.02 -2.57 6.39
C PHE A 105 -2.09 -3.55 5.89
N HIS A 106 -2.00 -4.83 6.26
CA HIS A 106 -3.03 -5.83 5.93
C HIS A 106 -4.26 -5.71 6.83
N GLY A 107 -5.44 -6.05 6.29
CA GLY A 107 -6.74 -5.87 6.95
C GLY A 107 -7.65 -4.94 6.14
N TYR A 108 -8.72 -4.45 6.77
CA TYR A 108 -9.75 -3.64 6.09
C TYR A 108 -9.71 -2.13 6.42
N THR A 109 -8.82 -1.73 7.33
CA THR A 109 -8.80 -0.38 7.89
C THR A 109 -7.78 0.55 7.25
N ILE A 110 -6.78 0.01 6.54
CA ILE A 110 -5.69 0.78 5.91
C ILE A 110 -5.76 0.62 4.40
N THR A 111 -5.92 1.74 3.69
CA THR A 111 -5.75 1.76 2.22
C THR A 111 -4.28 1.59 1.90
N HIS A 112 -3.92 0.52 1.17
CA HIS A 112 -2.55 0.20 0.80
C HIS A 112 -2.50 -0.45 -0.60
N VAL A 113 -1.27 -0.62 -1.11
CA VAL A 113 -0.98 -1.37 -2.34
C VAL A 113 0.02 -2.46 -1.98
N ASP A 114 -0.28 -3.68 -2.39
CA ASP A 114 0.63 -4.81 -2.22
C ASP A 114 1.61 -4.88 -3.39
N ALA A 115 2.90 -4.94 -3.07
CA ALA A 115 3.98 -5.08 -4.05
C ALA A 115 4.02 -6.49 -4.64
N PRO A 116 4.68 -6.72 -5.79
CA PRO A 116 4.91 -8.06 -6.33
C PRO A 116 5.60 -9.02 -5.35
N SER A 117 6.33 -8.48 -4.36
CA SER A 117 6.98 -9.23 -3.28
C SER A 117 6.04 -9.67 -2.15
N HIS A 118 4.75 -9.36 -2.23
CA HIS A 118 3.80 -9.62 -1.14
C HIS A 118 3.35 -11.10 -1.07
N TYR A 119 3.25 -11.78 -2.21
CA TYR A 119 2.81 -13.17 -2.31
C TYR A 119 3.81 -14.04 -3.07
N PHE A 120 3.89 -15.30 -2.64
CA PHE A 120 4.82 -16.30 -3.15
C PHE A 120 4.05 -17.53 -3.61
N TRP A 121 4.51 -18.15 -4.69
CA TRP A 121 4.04 -19.47 -5.13
C TRP A 121 5.24 -20.38 -5.32
N ASP A 122 5.22 -21.55 -4.66
CA ASP A 122 6.33 -22.52 -4.68
C ASP A 122 7.69 -21.89 -4.31
N GLY A 123 7.67 -21.01 -3.30
CA GLY A 123 8.86 -20.28 -2.84
C GLY A 123 9.42 -19.27 -3.85
N ARG A 124 8.62 -18.85 -4.85
CA ARG A 124 9.02 -17.86 -5.85
C ARG A 124 8.10 -16.65 -5.86
N LEU A 125 8.71 -15.50 -6.09
CA LEU A 125 8.06 -14.23 -6.38
C LEU A 125 7.78 -14.07 -7.87
N TYR A 126 7.26 -12.90 -8.25
CA TYR A 126 7.24 -12.45 -9.64
C TYR A 126 8.62 -12.64 -10.32
N ASN A 127 8.62 -13.12 -11.56
CA ASN A 127 9.80 -13.27 -12.41
C ASN A 127 10.93 -14.11 -11.78
N PRO A 128 10.69 -15.42 -11.70
CA PRO A 128 11.04 -16.38 -10.64
C PRO A 128 12.10 -15.99 -9.57
N TRP A 129 12.04 -14.78 -9.01
CA TRP A 129 12.93 -14.36 -7.92
C TRP A 129 12.69 -15.22 -6.67
N PRO A 130 13.75 -15.62 -5.95
CA PRO A 130 13.63 -16.40 -4.71
C PRO A 130 13.03 -15.58 -3.55
#